data_AF-A0A978UGM8-F1
#
_entry.id   AF-A0A978UGM8-F1
#
_cell.length_a   1.000
_cell.length_b   1.000
_cell.length_c   1.000
_cell.angle_alpha   90.00
_cell.angle_beta   90.00
_cell.angle_gamma   90.00
#
_symmetry.space_group_name_H-M   'P 1'
#
loop_
_entity.id
_entity.type
_entity.pdbx_description
1 polymer ?
#
loop_
_entity_poly.entity_id
_entity_poly.type
_entity_poly.pdbx_seq_one_letter_code
_entity_poly.pdbx_strand_id
1 'polypeptide(L)'
;MARIKKIMKKSGEDVKMISGEAPIVFSKACELFIQELTKRSWMLTLQGKRRILHREDVASAVIATDIFDFLVNLVSDCDDDDPADVHITTTEKTVAVMEM
;
A
#
# COMPACT_ATOMS: atom_id res chain seq x y z
N MET A 1 11.08 12.88 6.00
CA MET A 1 9.70 13.42 5.94
C MET A 1 9.09 13.54 4.53
N ALA A 2 9.77 13.08 3.46
CA ALA A 2 9.26 13.27 2.10
C ALA A 2 8.38 12.13 1.56
N ARG A 3 8.60 10.87 1.99
CA ARG A 3 7.93 9.70 1.38
C ARG A 3 6.43 9.66 1.65
N ILE A 4 6.02 9.75 2.92
CA ILE A 4 4.59 9.79 3.32
C ILE A 4 3.89 10.97 2.67
N LYS A 5 4.49 12.17 2.75
CA LYS A 5 3.95 13.39 2.10
C LYS A 5 3.81 13.22 0.58
N LYS A 6 4.75 12.54 -0.09
CA LYS A 6 4.68 12.25 -1.53
C LYS A 6 3.56 11.27 -1.88
N ILE A 7 3.36 10.23 -1.07
CA ILE A 7 2.24 9.28 -1.23
C ILE A 7 0.91 10.02 -1.06
N MET A 8 0.77 10.80 0.02
CA MET A 8 -0.45 11.58 0.28
C MET A 8 -0.81 12.56 -0.84
N LYS A 9 0.19 13.17 -1.51
CA LYS A 9 -0.05 14.04 -2.67
C LYS A 9 -0.46 13.28 -3.93
N LYS A 10 -0.04 12.02 -4.07
CA LYS A 10 -0.40 11.16 -5.21
C LYS A 10 -1.81 10.56 -5.07
N SER A 11 -2.38 10.59 -3.86
CA SER A 11 -3.69 10.01 -3.57
C SER A 11 -4.88 10.81 -4.11
N GLY A 12 -4.66 12.00 -4.71
CA GLY A 12 -5.73 12.75 -5.38
C GLY A 12 -5.22 13.99 -6.11
N GLU A 13 -5.88 14.34 -7.23
CA GLU A 13 -5.50 15.50 -8.07
C GLU A 13 -5.60 16.86 -7.34
N ASP A 14 -6.41 16.96 -6.28
CA ASP A 14 -6.68 18.23 -5.59
C ASP A 14 -5.91 18.45 -4.27
N VAL A 15 -4.98 17.55 -3.92
CA VAL A 15 -4.22 17.68 -2.66
C VAL A 15 -3.10 18.72 -2.79
N LYS A 16 -3.46 20.01 -2.71
CA LYS A 16 -2.53 21.15 -2.83
C LYS A 16 -1.65 21.31 -1.59
N MET A 17 -2.23 21.22 -0.40
CA MET A 17 -1.53 21.41 0.87
C MET A 17 -1.82 20.27 1.85
N ILE A 18 -0.81 19.91 2.63
CA ILE A 18 -0.89 18.89 3.68
C ILE A 18 -0.35 19.55 4.94
N SER A 19 -1.12 19.50 6.03
CA SER A 19 -0.70 19.99 7.35
C SER A 19 0.62 19.35 7.78
N GLY A 20 1.46 20.10 8.50
CA GLY A 20 2.74 19.60 9.00
C GLY A 20 2.61 18.39 9.93
N GLU A 21 1.50 18.28 10.66
CA GLU A 21 1.24 17.21 11.63
C GLU A 21 0.76 15.92 10.98
N ALA A 22 0.09 15.99 9.83
CA ALA A 22 -0.51 14.81 9.20
C ALA A 22 0.53 13.74 8.81
N PRO A 23 1.67 14.05 8.16
CA PRO A 23 2.71 13.06 7.88
C PRO A 23 3.31 12.41 9.14
N ILE A 24 3.31 13.12 10.28
CA ILE A 24 3.83 12.61 11.55
C ILE A 24 2.88 11.53 12.08
N VAL A 25 1.59 11.84 12.13
CA VAL A 25 0.55 10.89 12.57
C VAL A 25 0.49 9.69 11.62
N PHE A 26 0.51 9.91 10.31
CA PHE A 26 0.52 8.83 9.32
C PHE A 26 1.77 7.94 9.47
N SER A 27 2.93 8.48 9.83
CA SER A 27 4.11 7.66 10.08
C SER A 27 3.85 6.64 11.19
N LYS A 28 3.20 7.07 12.28
CA LYS A 28 2.88 6.16 13.37
C LYS A 28 1.76 5.19 13.01
N ALA A 29 0.75 5.66 12.30
CA ALA A 29 -0.33 4.80 11.81
C ALA A 29 0.20 3.71 10.86
N CYS A 30 1.09 4.05 9.93
CA CYS A 30 1.74 3.08 9.03
C CYS A 30 2.58 2.06 9.80
N GLU A 31 3.30 2.49 10.85
CA GLU A 31 4.05 1.57 11.71
C GLU A 31 3.13 0.56 12.38
N LEU A 32 2.04 1.03 13.01
CA LEU A 32 1.04 0.17 13.66
C LEU A 32 0.34 -0.75 12.66
N PHE A 33 0.04 -0.24 11.47
CA PHE A 33 -0.58 -1.00 10.39
C PHE A 33 0.31 -2.17 9.94
N ILE A 34 1.60 -1.93 9.68
CA ILE A 34 2.54 -2.97 9.28
C ILE A 34 2.70 -4.02 10.39
N GLN A 35 2.77 -3.58 11.64
CA GLN A 35 2.87 -4.48 12.79
C GLN A 35 1.64 -5.38 12.90
N GLU A 36 0.43 -4.83 12.79
CA GLU A 36 -0.80 -5.60 12.91
C GLU A 36 -0.98 -6.57 11.75
N LEU A 37 -0.74 -6.13 10.51
CA LEU A 37 -0.77 -7.00 9.33
C LEU A 37 0.22 -8.16 9.50
N THR A 38 1.47 -7.86 9.86
CA THR A 38 2.52 -8.87 10.06
C THR A 38 2.15 -9.87 11.15
N LYS A 39 1.59 -9.40 12.27
CA LYS A 39 1.16 -10.26 13.37
C LYS A 39 0.06 -11.22 12.93
N ARG A 40 -0.94 -10.75 12.18
CA ARG A 40 -2.03 -11.59 11.68
C ARG A 40 -1.55 -12.62 10.67
N SER A 41 -0.74 -12.21 9.70
CA SER A 41 -0.15 -13.14 8.73
C SER A 41 0.74 -14.19 9.41
N TRP A 42 1.51 -13.79 10.43
CA TRP A 42 2.32 -14.72 11.20
C TRP A 42 1.50 -15.76 11.98
N MET A 43 0.32 -15.39 12.50
CA MET A 43 -0.57 -16.36 13.14
C MET A 43 -0.99 -17.47 12.15
N LEU A 44 -1.24 -17.13 10.89
CA LEU A 44 -1.57 -18.11 9.84
C LEU A 44 -0.37 -18.98 9.47
N THR A 45 0.83 -18.40 9.38
CA THR A 45 2.08 -19.16 9.21
C THR A 45 2.25 -20.22 10.29
N LEU A 46 2.03 -19.84 11.56
CA LEU A 46 2.14 -20.74 12.71
C LEU A 46 1.05 -21.82 12.72
N GLN A 47 -0.18 -21.48 12.33
CA GLN A 47 -1.25 -22.47 12.14
C GLN A 47 -0.88 -23.51 11.07
N GLY A 48 -0.18 -23.09 10.02
CA GLY A 48 0.42 -23.97 9.02
C GLY A 48 1.66 -24.75 9.49
N LYS A 49 2.05 -24.65 10.77
CA LYS A 49 3.27 -25.25 11.36
C LYS A 49 4.56 -24.84 10.64
N ARG A 50 4.53 -23.72 9.92
CA ARG A 50 5.69 -23.15 9.23
C ARG A 50 6.39 -22.12 10.12
N ARG A 51 7.64 -21.82 9.78
CA ARG A 51 8.46 -20.78 10.44
C ARG A 51 8.94 -19.70 9.47
N ILE A 52 8.43 -19.74 8.24
CA ILE A 52 8.72 -18.80 7.17
C ILE A 52 7.37 -18.23 6.78
N LEU A 53 7.26 -16.90 6.77
CA LEU A 53 6.07 -16.18 6.35
C LEU A 53 6.00 -16.19 4.82
N HIS A 54 4.88 -16.63 4.25
CA HIS A 54 4.66 -16.65 2.81
C HIS A 54 3.60 -15.64 2.37
N ARG A 55 3.54 -15.38 1.05
CA ARG A 55 2.56 -14.47 0.44
C ARG A 55 1.13 -14.92 0.72
N GLU A 56 0.87 -16.22 0.68
CA GLU A 56 -0.46 -16.79 0.90
C GLU A 56 -0.95 -16.55 2.33
N ASP A 57 -0.04 -16.48 3.30
CA ASP A 57 -0.38 -16.11 4.69
C ASP A 57 -0.85 -14.66 4.78
N VAL A 58 -0.22 -13.76 4.01
CA VAL A 58 -0.62 -12.35 3.96
C VAL A 58 -1.97 -12.20 3.26
N ALA A 59 -2.16 -12.86 2.11
CA ALA A 59 -3.44 -12.84 1.39
C ALA A 59 -4.58 -13.37 2.27
N SER A 60 -4.35 -14.49 2.95
CA SER A 60 -5.31 -15.10 3.86
C SER A 60 -5.62 -14.19 5.06
N ALA A 61 -4.62 -13.50 5.63
CA ALA A 61 -4.83 -12.57 6.73
C ALA A 61 -5.63 -11.32 6.31
N VAL A 62 -5.42 -10.84 5.09
CA VAL A 62 -6.18 -9.75 4.49
C VAL A 62 -7.64 -10.15 4.31
N ILE A 63 -7.91 -11.30 3.67
CA ILE A 63 -9.27 -11.79 3.41
C ILE A 63 -10.02 -12.09 4.72
N ALA A 64 -9.32 -12.60 5.74
CA ALA A 64 -9.93 -12.91 7.03
C ALA A 64 -10.20 -11.68 7.92
N THR A 65 -9.83 -10.48 7.48
CA THR A 65 -9.95 -9.26 8.29
C THR A 65 -10.70 -8.15 7.56
N ASP A 66 -11.91 -7.84 8.02
CA ASP A 66 -12.78 -6.81 7.44
C ASP A 66 -12.11 -5.43 7.27
N ILE A 67 -11.31 -4.97 8.24
CA ILE A 67 -10.63 -3.66 8.14
C ILE A 67 -9.55 -3.61 7.05
N PHE A 68 -9.14 -4.77 6.51
CA PHE A 68 -8.18 -4.89 5.42
C PHE A 68 -8.83 -5.12 4.05
N ASP A 69 -10.16 -4.98 3.92
CA ASP A 69 -10.89 -5.17 2.66
C ASP A 69 -10.33 -4.33 1.49
N PHE A 70 -9.81 -3.13 1.78
CA PHE A 70 -9.15 -2.25 0.80
C PHE A 70 -7.89 -2.87 0.15
N LEU A 71 -7.38 -4.00 0.65
CA LEU A 71 -6.23 -4.72 0.11
C LEU A 71 -6.61 -5.99 -0.65
N VAL A 72 -7.87 -6.44 -0.64
CA VAL A 72 -8.26 -7.75 -1.18
C VAL A 72 -7.87 -7.89 -2.64
N ASN A 73 -8.23 -6.92 -3.49
CA ASN A 73 -7.86 -6.96 -4.92
C ASN A 73 -6.34 -6.97 -5.11
N LEU A 74 -5.60 -6.17 -4.35
CA LEU A 74 -4.14 -6.10 -4.43
C LEU A 74 -3.46 -7.43 -4.13
N VAL A 75 -3.99 -8.20 -3.17
CA VAL A 75 -3.43 -9.52 -2.82
C VAL A 75 -3.95 -10.65 -3.71
N SER A 76 -5.01 -10.44 -4.48
CA SER A 76 -5.47 -11.40 -5.49
C SER A 76 -4.66 -11.30 -6.79
N ASP A 77 -4.31 -10.08 -7.20
CA ASP A 77 -3.70 -9.82 -8.51
C ASP A 77 -2.24 -10.30 -8.68
N CYS A 78 -1.56 -10.80 -7.64
CA CYS A 78 -0.20 -11.35 -7.81
C CYS A 78 -0.12 -12.87 -8.04
N ASP A 79 -1.25 -13.55 -8.29
CA ASP A 79 -1.26 -14.92 -8.81
C ASP A 79 -1.43 -14.98 -10.34
N ASP A 80 -1.72 -13.84 -10.99
CA ASP A 80 -1.77 -13.70 -12.44
C ASP A 80 -0.50 -12.98 -12.95
N ASP A 81 0.24 -13.65 -13.85
CA ASP A 81 1.42 -13.15 -14.57
C ASP A 81 1.00 -12.14 -15.67
N ASP A 82 0.19 -11.14 -15.29
CA ASP A 82 -0.17 -10.01 -16.15
C ASP A 82 0.58 -8.77 -15.65
N PRO A 83 1.26 -8.00 -16.53
CA PRO A 83 1.93 -6.77 -16.14
C PRO A 83 0.87 -5.71 -15.85
N ALA A 84 0.24 -5.81 -14.68
CA ALA A 84 -0.60 -4.76 -14.15
C ALA A 84 0.31 -3.58 -13.85
N ASP A 85 0.33 -2.63 -14.79
CA ASP A 85 0.62 -1.23 -14.55
C ASP A 85 0.18 -0.89 -13.13
N VAL A 86 1.13 -0.60 -12.24
CA VAL A 86 0.81 0.13 -11.03
C VAL A 86 0.28 1.46 -11.56
N HIS A 87 -1.04 1.59 -11.65
CA HIS A 87 -1.69 2.78 -12.18
C HIS A 87 -1.59 3.89 -11.13
N ILE A 88 -0.35 4.36 -10.91
CA ILE A 88 -0.08 5.76 -10.66
C ILE A 88 -0.14 6.37 -12.06
N THR A 89 -1.33 6.76 -12.52
CA THR A 89 -1.49 7.54 -13.76
C THR A 89 -0.48 8.67 -13.79
N THR A 90 0.60 8.44 -14.53
CA THR A 90 1.67 9.37 -14.84
C THR A 90 1.67 9.44 -16.36
N THR A 91 0.74 10.22 -16.89
CA THR A 91 0.56 10.51 -18.32
C THR A 91 -0.25 11.81 -18.29
N GLU A 92 0.22 13.00 -18.65
CA GLU A 92 1.29 13.47 -19.51
C GLU A 92 1.83 14.81 -18.97
N LYS A 93 3.13 15.08 -19.15
CA LYS A 93 3.67 16.38 -19.60
C LYS A 93 5.20 16.31 -19.67
N THR A 94 5.68 15.58 -20.67
CA THR A 94 7.03 15.74 -21.22
C THR A 94 7.01 16.53 -22.54
N VAL A 95 5.85 17.09 -22.93
CA VAL A 95 5.68 17.92 -24.13
C VAL A 95 5.23 19.32 -23.72
N ALA A 96 6.14 20.10 -23.14
CA ALA A 96 6.11 21.56 -23.10
C ALA A 96 7.50 22.09 -22.69
N VAL A 97 8.55 21.54 -23.30
CA VAL A 97 9.82 22.23 -23.50
C VAL A 97 9.90 22.57 -24.98
N MET A 98 9.03 23.48 -25.43
CA MET A 98 9.22 24.33 -26.61
C MET A 98 8.10 25.38 -26.60
N GLU A 99 8.45 26.65 -26.82
CA GLU A 99 7.61 27.87 -26.77
C GLU A 99 7.36 28.50 -25.39
N MET A 100 8.40 29.15 -24.84
CA MET A 100 8.60 30.62 -24.84
C MET A 100 9.91 30.94 -24.12
#